data_AF-A0A2G1NXK7-F1
#
_entry.id   AF-A0A2G1NXK7-F1
#
_cell.length_a   1.000
_cell.length_b   1.000
_cell.length_c   1.000
_cell.angle_alpha   90.00
_cell.angle_beta   90.00
_cell.angle_gamma   90.00
#
_symmetry.space_group_name_H-M   'P 1'
#
loop_
_entity.id
_entity.type
_entity.pdbx_description
1 polymer ?
#
loop_
_entity_poly.entity_id
_entity_poly.type
_entity_poly.pdbx_seq_one_letter_code
_entity_poly.pdbx_strand_id
1 'polypeptide(L)' 'MGKRPLDILNETLNSNVFVRLKKQREFRGQLQGYDMHMNLVLDNAEEILNEGKSDQEIERFEQLYDTKLQA' A
#
# COMPACT_ATOMS: atom_id res chain seq x y z
N MET A 1 10.11 -1.99 22.80
CA MET A 1 10.88 -2.24 21.56
C MET A 1 9.96 -1.95 20.39
N GLY A 2 10.37 -1.14 19.41
CA GLY A 2 9.56 -0.90 18.21
C GLY A 2 9.37 -2.17 17.41
N LYS A 3 8.20 -2.37 16.81
CA LYS A 3 7.94 -3.50 15.90
C LYS A 3 8.89 -3.41 14.71
N ARG A 4 9.53 -4.52 14.34
CA ARG A 4 10.37 -4.54 13.14
C ARG A 4 9.45 -4.48 11.92
N PRO A 5 9.89 -3.91 10.79
CA PRO A 5 9.04 -3.78 9.61
C PRO A 5 8.40 -5.09 9.13
N LEU A 6 9.15 -6.20 9.16
CA LEU A 6 8.65 -7.52 8.79
C LEU A 6 7.62 -8.09 9.79
N ASP A 7 7.70 -7.68 11.06
CA ASP A 7 6.71 -8.10 12.07
C ASP A 7 5.33 -7.51 11.73
N ILE A 8 5.31 -6.27 11.23
CA ILE A 8 4.08 -5.59 10.79
C ILE A 8 3.46 -6.31 9.58
N LEU A 9 4.28 -6.70 8.59
CA LEU A 9 3.78 -7.49 7.45
C LEU A 9 3.20 -8.84 7.88
N ASN A 10 3.85 -9.52 8.84
CA ASN A 10 3.34 -10.76 9.41
C ASN A 10 1.97 -10.57 10.05
N GLU A 11 1.81 -9.52 10.84
CA GLU A 11 0.54 -9.17 11.50
C GLU A 11 -0.56 -8.77 10.50
N THR A 12 -0.19 -8.36 9.28
CA THR A 12 -1.10 -7.88 8.24
C THR A 12 -1.52 -8.98 7.26
N LEU A 13 -1.01 -10.21 7.40
CA LEU A 13 -1.43 -11.34 6.55
C LEU A 13 -2.96 -11.53 6.58
N ASN A 14 -3.52 -11.92 5.44
CA ASN A 14 -4.95 -12.06 5.19
C ASN A 14 -5.77 -10.76 5.33
N SER A 15 -5.13 -9.59 5.41
CA SER A 15 -5.80 -8.30 5.47
C SER A 15 -5.64 -7.53 4.16
N ASN A 16 -6.57 -6.62 3.89
CA ASN A 16 -6.48 -5.72 2.73
C ASN A 16 -5.39 -4.68 2.99
N VAL A 17 -4.50 -4.52 2.01
CA VAL A 17 -3.41 -3.56 2.02
C VAL A 17 -3.49 -2.64 0.81
N PHE A 18 -2.91 -1.46 0.98
CA PHE A 18 -2.64 -0.52 -0.11
C PHE A 18 -1.13 -0.41 -0.29
N VAL A 19 -0.65 -0.66 -1.50
CA VAL A 19 0.78 -0.68 -1.83
C VAL A 19 1.05 0.37 -2.89
N ARG A 20 1.86 1.37 -2.53
CA ARG A 20 2.34 2.40 -3.45
C ARG A 20 3.78 2.08 -3.85
N LEU A 21 4.00 1.89 -5.14
CA LEU A 21 5.31 1.70 -5.74
C LEU A 21 5.86 3.04 -6.26
N LYS A 22 7.13 3.04 -6.64
CA LYS A 22 7.73 4.15 -7.39
C LYS A 22 6.97 4.40 -8.69
N LYS A 23 7.10 5.62 -9.23
CA LYS A 23 6.42 6.07 -10.47
C LYS A 23 4.88 6.05 -10.35
N GLN A 24 4.35 6.36 -9.16
CA GLN A 24 2.91 6.54 -8.91
C GLN A 24 2.04 5.32 -9.29
N ARG A 25 2.60 4.11 -9.19
CA ARG A 25 1.83 2.88 -9.37
C ARG A 25 1.28 2.43 -8.04
N GLU A 26 -0.02 2.22 -7.97
CA GLU A 26 -0.73 1.94 -6.73
C GLU A 26 -1.54 0.65 -6.88
N PHE A 27 -1.56 -0.16 -5.83
CA PHE A 27 -2.28 -1.42 -5.80
C PHE A 27 -3.11 -1.54 -4.53
N ARG A 28 -4.28 -2.17 -4.65
CA ARG A 28 -5.03 -2.70 -3.50
C ARG A 28 -5.19 -4.19 -3.66
N GLY A 29 -5.12 -4.92 -2.57
CA GLY A 29 -5.35 -6.36 -2.55
C GLY A 29 -5.20 -6.93 -1.15
N GLN A 30 -5.49 -8.22 -1.00
CA GLN A 30 -5.31 -8.92 0.26
C GLN A 30 -3.90 -9.50 0.35
N LEU A 31 -3.14 -9.17 1.40
CA LEU A 31 -1.78 -9.67 1.57
C LEU A 31 -1.80 -11.16 1.95
N GLN A 32 -1.33 -12.04 1.06
CA GLN A 32 -1.27 -13.48 1.29
C GLN A 32 0.10 -13.97 1.73
N GLY A 33 1.15 -13.23 1.39
CA GLY A 33 2.52 -13.64 1.72
C GLY A 33 3.54 -12.56 1.43
N TYR A 34 4.71 -12.71 2.03
CA TYR A 34 5.86 -11.85 1.80
C TYR A 34 7.16 -12.61 2.07
N ASP A 35 8.30 -12.05 1.66
CA ASP A 35 9.63 -12.57 1.96
C ASP A 35 10.56 -11.53 2.60
N MET A 36 11.80 -11.93 2.89
CA MET A 36 12.82 -11.06 3.47
C MET A 36 13.25 -9.89 2.57
N HIS A 37 12.98 -9.97 1.26
CA HIS A 37 13.24 -8.91 0.29
C HIS A 37 12.04 -7.96 0.16
N MET A 38 10.95 -8.21 0.91
CA MET A 38 9.68 -7.49 0.83
C MET A 38 8.99 -7.62 -0.53
N ASN A 39 9.21 -8.75 -1.23
CA ASN A 39 8.29 -9.12 -2.29
C ASN A 39 6.94 -9.47 -1.64
N LEU A 40 5.83 -9.00 -2.22
CA LEU A 40 4.48 -9.23 -1.69
C LEU A 40 3.67 -10.09 -2.65
N VAL A 41 2.89 -11.02 -2.10
CA VAL A 41 1.87 -11.77 -2.83
C VAL A 41 0.51 -11.22 -2.43
N LEU A 42 -0.24 -10.70 -3.40
CA LEU A 42 -1.55 -10.12 -3.19
C LEU A 42 -2.62 -10.94 -3.93
N ASP A 43 -3.68 -11.31 -3.22
CA ASP A 43 -4.91 -11.84 -3.81
C ASP A 43 -5.87 -10.71 -4.17
N ASN A 44 -6.68 -10.94 -5.21
CA ASN A 44 -7.68 -10.00 -5.73
C ASN A 44 -7.09 -8.59 -5.94
N ALA A 45 -5.86 -8.53 -6.47
CA ALA A 45 -5.12 -7.29 -6.61
C ALA A 45 -5.68 -6.43 -7.76
N GLU A 46 -5.96 -5.16 -7.47
CA GLU A 46 -6.39 -4.14 -8.43
C GLU A 46 -5.32 -3.05 -8.53
N GLU A 47 -4.89 -2.73 -9.75
CA GLU A 47 -4.06 -1.54 -10.01
C GLU A 47 -4.94 -0.30 -10.04
N ILE A 48 -4.60 0.69 -9.22
CA ILE A 48 -5.27 1.99 -9.18
C ILE A 48 -4.58 2.88 -10.21
N LEU A 49 -5.22 3.03 -11.36
CA LEU A 49 -4.75 3.93 -12.40
C LEU A 49 -5.02 5.38 -12.00
N ASN A 50 -3.98 6.20 -12.03
CA ASN A 50 -4.09 7.66 -11.90
C ASN A 50 -4.25 8.36 -13.26
N GLU A 51 -4.60 7.61 -14.30
CA GLU A 51 -4.76 8.13 -15.66
C GLU A 51 -5.82 9.24 -15.70
N GLY A 52 -5.41 10.42 -16.16
CA GLY A 52 -6.27 11.61 -16.29
C GLY A 52 -6.38 12.47 -15.03
N LYS A 53 -5.74 12.11 -13.92
CA LYS A 53 -5.66 12.99 -12.73
C LYS A 53 -4.53 14.00 -12.89
N SER A 54 -4.79 15.26 -12.55
CA SER A 54 -3.76 16.28 -12.44
C SER A 54 -2.83 16.02 -11.25
N ASP A 55 -1.60 16.52 -11.32
CA ASP A 55 -0.62 16.41 -10.21
C ASP A 55 -1.19 16.92 -8.88
N GLN A 56 -2.02 17.97 -8.92
CA GLN A 56 -2.72 18.54 -7.75
C GLN A 56 -3.74 17.57 -7.15
N GLU A 57 -4.46 16.83 -7.99
CA GLU A 57 -5.43 15.83 -7.53
C GLU A 57 -4.72 14.66 -6.88
N ILE A 58 -3.59 14.21 -7.46
CA ILE A 58 -2.76 13.14 -6.91
C ILE A 58 -2.21 13.55 -5.53
N GLU A 59 -1.59 14.73 -5.41
CA GLU A 59 -1.09 15.26 -4.14
C GLU A 59 -2.19 15.36 -3.06
N ARG A 60 -3.39 15.79 -3.44
CA ARG A 60 -4.52 15.88 -2.51
C ARG A 60 -5.00 14.50 -2.03
N PHE A 61 -5.01 13.49 -2.90
CA PHE A 61 -5.32 12.12 -2.50
C PHE A 61 -4.25 11.57 -1.55
N GLU A 62 -2.97 11.82 -1.82
CA GLU A 62 -1.87 11.38 -0.95
C GLU A 62 -1.98 11.96 0.47
N GLN A 63 -2.23 13.27 0.60
CA GLN A 63 -2.42 13.92 1.89
C GLN A 63 -3.58 13.30 2.69
N LEU A 64 -4.66 12.91 2.00
CA LEU A 64 -5.83 12.31 2.64
C LEU A 64 -5.55 10.90 3.18
N TYR A 65 -4.67 10.13 2.53
CA TYR A 65 -4.24 8.82 3.01
C TYR A 65 -3.30 8.90 4.20
N ASP A 66 -2.30 9.78 4.14
CA ASP A 66 -1.36 9.96 5.25
C ASP A 66 -2.07 10.45 6.51
N THR A 67 -3.06 11.34 6.37
CA THR A 67 -3.88 11.81 7.50
C THR A 67 -4.70 10.69 8.13
N LYS A 68 -5.25 9.78 7.31
CA LYS A 68 -6.03 8.63 7.80
C LYS A 68 -5.18 7.54 8.45
N LEU A 69 -3.89 7.46 8.12
CA LEU A 69 -2.95 6.52 8.74
C LEU A 69 -2.43 7.01 10.11
N GLN A 70 -2.58 8.30 10.41
CA GLN A 70 -2.10 8.95 11.64
C GLN A 70 -3.20 9.18 12.71
N ALA A 71 -4.46 8.89 12.38
CA ALA A 71 -5.63 9.03 13.27
C ALA A 71 -6.12 7.66 13.78
#